data_AF-A0A958M7C4-F1
#
_entry.id   AF-A0A958M7C4-F1
#
_cell.length_a   1.000
_cell.length_b   1.000
_cell.length_c   1.000
_cell.angle_alpha   90.00
_cell.angle_beta   90.00
_cell.angle_gamma   90.00
#
_symmetry.space_group_name_H-M   'P 1'
#
loop_
_entity.id
_entity.type
_entity.pdbx_description
1 polymer ?
#
loop_
_entity_poly.entity_id
_entity_poly.type
_entity_poly.pdbx_seq_one_letter_code
_entity_poly.pdbx_strand_id
1 'polypeptide(L)'
;LEKQQPEKVKLSFEKGELIAINYVKDTSENNIQKLNELAAKYAIGRDIHVGDTIIGIKGRVGFEAGGPMIIIKAHHLLEKHVLTKWQLQHKEYISSWYGNLLHEGHYLDEVMRNFEAFLDDSQRNVTGDVIVTLMPYRFMLDGVMSAHDLMSSKVASYGETNSGWTADDAKGFIKILANQNKIYNQVNKGV
;
A
#
# COMPACT_ATOMS: atom_id res chain seq x y z
N LEU A 1 -19.76 -19.76 -0.80
CA LEU A 1 -18.98 -19.78 -2.05
C LEU A 1 -19.97 -19.96 -3.19
N GLU A 2 -20.07 -18.99 -4.07
CA GLU A 2 -21.04 -18.96 -5.18
C GLU A 2 -20.35 -18.99 -6.54
N LYS A 3 -19.20 -18.32 -6.67
CA LYS A 3 -18.38 -18.31 -7.89
C LYS A 3 -17.11 -19.14 -7.71
N GLN A 4 -16.80 -19.95 -8.72
CA GLN A 4 -15.60 -20.81 -8.73
C GLN A 4 -14.60 -20.43 -9.82
N GLN A 5 -15.06 -19.78 -10.90
CA GLN A 5 -14.21 -19.37 -12.01
C GLN A 5 -13.52 -18.04 -11.69
N PRO A 6 -12.21 -17.89 -12.01
CA PRO A 6 -11.50 -16.64 -11.82
C PRO A 6 -12.17 -15.48 -12.58
N GLU A 7 -12.25 -14.31 -11.94
CA GLU A 7 -12.78 -13.09 -12.56
C GLU A 7 -11.82 -11.93 -12.36
N LYS A 8 -11.52 -11.23 -13.46
CA LYS A 8 -10.70 -10.03 -13.42
C LYS A 8 -11.58 -8.82 -13.13
N VAL A 9 -11.11 -8.01 -12.20
CA VAL A 9 -11.74 -6.76 -11.77
C VAL A 9 -10.70 -5.66 -11.86
N LYS A 10 -11.11 -4.50 -12.35
CA LYS A 10 -10.29 -3.31 -12.37
C LYS A 10 -10.77 -2.31 -11.34
N LEU A 11 -9.86 -1.84 -10.49
CA LEU A 11 -10.14 -0.82 -9.49
C LEU A 11 -9.44 0.47 -9.92
N SER A 12 -10.22 1.52 -10.15
CA SER A 12 -9.68 2.83 -10.55
C SER A 12 -9.60 3.75 -9.34
N PHE A 13 -8.42 4.29 -9.10
CA PHE A 13 -8.14 5.23 -8.02
C PHE A 13 -7.86 6.62 -8.58
N GLU A 14 -8.33 7.64 -7.87
CA GLU A 14 -7.98 9.04 -8.10
C GLU A 14 -7.59 9.68 -6.77
N LYS A 15 -6.37 10.20 -6.69
CA LYS A 15 -5.79 10.75 -5.45
C LYS A 15 -5.98 9.82 -4.24
N GLY A 16 -5.75 8.53 -4.43
CA GLY A 16 -5.89 7.50 -3.40
C GLY A 16 -7.31 6.99 -3.17
N GLU A 17 -8.35 7.65 -3.70
CA GLU A 17 -9.75 7.25 -3.50
C GLU A 17 -10.24 6.29 -4.59
N LEU A 18 -11.04 5.27 -4.21
CA LEU A 18 -11.64 4.32 -5.14
C LEU A 18 -12.85 4.94 -5.85
N ILE A 19 -12.66 5.40 -7.07
CA ILE A 19 -13.70 6.10 -7.85
C ILE A 19 -14.49 5.21 -8.79
N ALA A 20 -13.97 4.03 -9.18
CA ALA A 20 -14.66 3.14 -10.11
C ALA A 20 -14.25 1.67 -9.97
N ILE A 21 -15.17 0.79 -10.38
CA ILE A 21 -14.94 -0.64 -10.56
C ILE A 21 -15.28 -1.00 -12.00
N ASN A 22 -14.37 -1.67 -12.72
CA ASN A 22 -14.51 -2.01 -14.14
C ASN A 22 -14.90 -0.79 -14.99
N TYR A 23 -14.29 0.37 -14.71
CA TYR A 23 -14.56 1.66 -15.36
C TYR A 23 -15.93 2.28 -15.11
N VAL A 24 -16.78 1.65 -14.30
CA VAL A 24 -18.06 2.23 -13.90
C VAL A 24 -17.84 3.09 -12.66
N LYS A 25 -17.92 4.43 -12.83
CA LYS A 25 -17.78 5.40 -11.75
C LYS A 25 -18.95 5.34 -10.78
N ASP A 26 -18.66 5.53 -9.50
CA ASP A 26 -19.65 5.70 -8.44
C ASP A 26 -19.01 6.40 -7.23
N THR A 27 -19.79 6.66 -6.20
CA THR A 27 -19.30 7.08 -4.88
C THR A 27 -18.43 6.00 -4.25
N SER A 28 -17.48 6.41 -3.40
CA SER A 28 -16.56 5.52 -2.71
C SER A 28 -17.30 4.46 -1.88
N GLU A 29 -18.39 4.84 -1.21
CA GLU A 29 -19.24 3.96 -0.41
C GLU A 29 -19.89 2.87 -1.26
N ASN A 30 -20.48 3.26 -2.39
CA ASN A 30 -21.11 2.31 -3.31
C ASN A 30 -20.09 1.36 -3.95
N ASN A 31 -18.90 1.87 -4.30
CA ASN A 31 -17.82 1.03 -4.82
C ASN A 31 -17.35 0.01 -3.78
N ILE A 32 -17.17 0.43 -2.52
CA ILE A 32 -16.82 -0.49 -1.42
C ILE A 32 -17.87 -1.59 -1.27
N GLN A 33 -19.16 -1.24 -1.26
CA GLN A 33 -20.25 -2.21 -1.15
C GLN A 33 -20.26 -3.20 -2.32
N LYS A 34 -20.20 -2.71 -3.57
CA LYS A 34 -20.16 -3.54 -4.77
C LYS A 34 -18.98 -4.52 -4.76
N LEU A 35 -17.80 -4.04 -4.38
CA LEU A 35 -16.62 -4.90 -4.29
C LEU A 35 -16.75 -5.94 -3.18
N ASN A 36 -17.36 -5.57 -2.05
CA ASN A 36 -17.58 -6.49 -0.95
C ASN A 36 -18.56 -7.62 -1.35
N GLU A 37 -19.66 -7.28 -2.03
CA GLU A 37 -20.59 -8.27 -2.59
C GLU A 37 -19.91 -9.19 -3.58
N LEU A 38 -19.04 -8.65 -4.43
CA LEU A 38 -18.28 -9.45 -5.40
C LEU A 38 -17.28 -10.38 -4.71
N ALA A 39 -16.55 -9.88 -3.70
CA ALA A 39 -15.60 -10.67 -2.91
C ALA A 39 -16.30 -11.79 -2.11
N ALA A 40 -17.49 -11.53 -1.57
CA ALA A 40 -18.29 -12.49 -0.82
C ALA A 40 -18.70 -13.71 -1.68
N LYS A 41 -19.00 -13.51 -2.97
CA LYS A 41 -19.28 -14.60 -3.92
C LYS A 41 -18.10 -15.58 -4.06
N TYR A 42 -16.89 -15.11 -3.81
CA TYR A 42 -15.65 -15.89 -3.79
C TYR A 42 -15.22 -16.34 -2.39
N ALA A 43 -15.98 -16.01 -1.33
CA ALA A 43 -15.62 -16.26 0.08
C ALA A 43 -14.26 -15.67 0.48
N ILE A 44 -13.93 -14.48 -0.04
CA ILE A 44 -12.69 -13.75 0.27
C ILE A 44 -12.87 -12.91 1.53
N GLY A 45 -11.82 -12.81 2.34
CA GLY A 45 -11.71 -11.85 3.44
C GLY A 45 -12.26 -12.33 4.77
N ARG A 46 -12.43 -13.64 4.94
CA ARG A 46 -12.74 -14.25 6.23
C ARG A 46 -11.46 -14.48 7.01
N ASP A 47 -11.37 -13.88 8.18
CA ASP A 47 -10.19 -14.00 9.03
C ASP A 47 -10.55 -13.82 10.51
N ILE A 48 -9.55 -13.98 11.38
CA ILE A 48 -9.67 -13.88 12.83
C ILE A 48 -8.60 -12.93 13.33
N HIS A 49 -9.02 -11.90 14.04
CA HIS A 49 -8.13 -11.03 14.79
C HIS A 49 -8.07 -11.48 16.25
N VAL A 50 -6.85 -11.58 16.79
CA VAL A 50 -6.59 -11.76 18.22
C VAL A 50 -5.66 -10.64 18.66
N GLY A 51 -6.08 -9.87 19.65
CA GLY A 51 -5.37 -8.65 20.06
C GLY A 51 -5.68 -8.24 21.48
N ASP A 52 -4.92 -7.28 21.98
CA ASP A 52 -5.15 -6.64 23.26
C ASP A 52 -6.19 -5.54 23.11
N THR A 53 -7.08 -5.44 24.10
CA THR A 53 -8.12 -4.40 24.18
C THR A 53 -7.61 -3.24 25.04
N ILE A 54 -8.20 -2.05 24.85
CA ILE A 54 -7.87 -0.86 25.65
C ILE A 54 -8.10 -1.03 27.16
N ILE A 55 -8.95 -1.99 27.56
CA ILE A 55 -9.22 -2.32 28.97
C ILE A 55 -8.28 -3.39 29.53
N GLY A 56 -7.22 -3.77 28.79
CA GLY A 56 -6.14 -4.63 29.28
C GLY A 56 -6.40 -6.13 29.20
N ILE A 57 -7.38 -6.59 28.40
CA ILE A 57 -7.65 -8.02 28.17
C ILE A 57 -7.40 -8.44 26.72
N LYS A 58 -7.18 -9.74 26.50
CA LYS A 58 -7.14 -10.32 25.14
C LYS A 58 -8.54 -10.60 24.61
N GLY A 59 -8.79 -10.19 23.37
CA GLY A 59 -10.01 -10.50 22.63
C GLY A 59 -9.73 -11.34 21.39
N ARG A 60 -10.75 -12.07 20.92
CA ARG A 60 -10.75 -12.76 19.63
C ARG A 60 -12.02 -12.41 18.87
N VAL A 61 -11.88 -11.95 17.64
CA VAL A 61 -13.00 -11.54 16.77
C VAL A 61 -12.81 -12.18 15.40
N GLY A 62 -13.83 -12.90 14.92
CA GLY A 62 -13.92 -13.30 13.53
C GLY A 62 -14.57 -12.19 12.70
N PHE A 63 -14.09 -11.96 11.49
CA PHE A 63 -14.63 -10.94 10.59
C PHE A 63 -14.66 -11.40 9.13
N GLU A 64 -15.48 -10.72 8.33
CA GLU A 64 -15.49 -10.84 6.87
C GLU A 64 -15.30 -9.43 6.28
N ALA A 65 -14.17 -9.20 5.61
CA ALA A 65 -13.77 -7.91 5.07
C ALA A 65 -13.15 -8.02 3.67
N GLY A 66 -13.79 -8.79 2.78
CA GLY A 66 -13.28 -9.06 1.43
C GLY A 66 -13.02 -7.81 0.60
N GLY A 67 -14.02 -6.91 0.53
CA GLY A 67 -13.88 -5.63 -0.18
C GLY A 67 -12.72 -4.78 0.38
N PRO A 68 -12.74 -4.42 1.67
CA PRO A 68 -11.65 -3.65 2.30
C PRO A 68 -10.26 -4.25 2.09
N MET A 69 -10.08 -5.56 2.24
CA MET A 69 -8.78 -6.21 2.03
C MET A 69 -8.26 -6.06 0.60
N ILE A 70 -9.14 -6.21 -0.40
CA ILE A 70 -8.76 -6.04 -1.80
C ILE A 70 -8.39 -4.58 -2.08
N ILE A 71 -9.18 -3.62 -1.59
CA ILE A 71 -8.94 -2.18 -1.78
C ILE A 71 -7.59 -1.79 -1.21
N ILE A 72 -7.32 -2.15 0.05
CA ILE A 72 -6.05 -1.83 0.73
C ILE A 72 -4.87 -2.42 -0.03
N LYS A 73 -4.94 -3.70 -0.45
CA LYS A 73 -3.83 -4.33 -1.18
C LYS A 73 -3.65 -3.76 -2.59
N ALA A 74 -4.72 -3.41 -3.28
CA ALA A 74 -4.66 -2.75 -4.58
C ALA A 74 -4.04 -1.34 -4.45
N HIS A 75 -4.50 -0.56 -3.48
CA HIS A 75 -3.98 0.76 -3.15
C HIS A 75 -2.48 0.71 -2.82
N HIS A 76 -2.06 -0.21 -1.94
CA HIS A 76 -0.64 -0.42 -1.63
C HIS A 76 0.21 -0.76 -2.85
N LEU A 77 -0.34 -1.52 -3.81
CA LEU A 77 0.38 -1.81 -5.04
C LEU A 77 0.51 -0.55 -5.92
N LEU A 78 -0.56 0.22 -6.09
CA LEU A 78 -0.51 1.49 -6.82
C LEU A 78 0.49 2.46 -6.19
N GLU A 79 0.51 2.55 -4.86
CA GLU A 79 1.49 3.38 -4.14
C GLU A 79 2.94 2.98 -4.41
N LYS A 80 3.24 1.68 -4.54
CA LYS A 80 4.60 1.23 -4.90
C LYS A 80 5.05 1.70 -6.28
N HIS A 81 4.11 1.92 -7.19
CA HIS A 81 4.38 2.45 -8.51
C HIS A 81 4.50 3.98 -8.53
N VAL A 82 3.88 4.68 -7.58
CA VAL A 82 3.72 6.15 -7.63
C VAL A 82 4.57 6.88 -6.59
N LEU A 83 4.79 6.29 -5.43
CA LEU A 83 5.48 6.91 -4.30
C LEU A 83 6.95 6.52 -4.26
N THR A 84 7.78 7.47 -3.82
CA THR A 84 9.20 7.20 -3.59
C THR A 84 9.42 6.27 -2.39
N LYS A 85 10.59 5.63 -2.33
CA LYS A 85 10.99 4.75 -1.21
C LYS A 85 10.71 5.37 0.17
N TRP A 86 11.11 6.62 0.38
CA TRP A 86 10.99 7.27 1.69
C TRP A 86 9.57 7.72 2.01
N GLN A 87 8.77 8.08 1.00
CA GLN A 87 7.33 8.31 1.19
C GLN A 87 6.64 7.02 1.64
N LEU A 88 6.89 5.89 0.98
CA LEU A 88 6.33 4.59 1.36
C LEU A 88 6.69 4.22 2.81
N GLN A 89 7.97 4.35 3.17
CA GLN A 89 8.42 3.97 4.51
C GLN A 89 7.80 4.84 5.61
N HIS A 90 7.81 6.17 5.46
CA HIS A 90 7.28 7.06 6.49
C HIS A 90 5.75 7.00 6.56
N LYS A 91 5.09 6.85 5.39
CA LYS A 91 3.65 6.62 5.34
C LYS A 91 3.26 5.36 6.11
N GLU A 92 3.99 4.26 5.95
CA GLU A 92 3.70 3.01 6.67
C GLU A 92 3.68 3.21 8.19
N TYR A 93 4.65 3.94 8.74
CA TYR A 93 4.68 4.25 10.18
C TYR A 93 3.48 5.10 10.59
N ILE A 94 3.19 6.17 9.85
CA ILE A 94 2.07 7.08 10.15
C ILE A 94 0.73 6.34 10.03
N SER A 95 0.52 5.53 8.99
CA SER A 95 -0.73 4.77 8.81
C SER A 95 -0.94 3.73 9.91
N SER A 96 0.13 3.09 10.37
CA SER A 96 0.08 2.13 11.48
C SER A 96 -0.34 2.83 12.78
N TRP A 97 0.28 3.96 13.11
CA TRP A 97 -0.09 4.77 14.28
C TRP A 97 -1.51 5.31 14.20
N TYR A 98 -1.91 5.85 13.04
CA TYR A 98 -3.26 6.35 12.81
C TYR A 98 -4.32 5.25 13.01
N GLY A 99 -4.07 4.04 12.48
CA GLY A 99 -4.95 2.88 12.67
C GLY A 99 -5.06 2.45 14.14
N ASN A 100 -3.94 2.44 14.87
CA ASN A 100 -3.93 2.12 16.30
C ASN A 100 -4.70 3.14 17.13
N LEU A 101 -4.44 4.44 16.93
CA LEU A 101 -5.15 5.50 17.65
C LEU A 101 -6.66 5.48 17.37
N LEU A 102 -7.05 5.20 16.11
CA LEU A 102 -8.45 5.03 15.75
C LEU A 102 -9.07 3.82 16.48
N HIS A 103 -8.36 2.69 16.51
CA HIS A 103 -8.78 1.49 17.23
C HIS A 103 -8.92 1.73 18.74
N GLU A 104 -8.04 2.55 19.33
CA GLU A 104 -8.03 2.88 20.75
C GLU A 104 -8.99 4.02 21.13
N GLY A 105 -9.73 4.60 20.17
CA GLY A 105 -10.74 5.63 20.43
C GLY A 105 -10.18 7.06 20.53
N HIS A 106 -8.93 7.28 20.15
CA HIS A 106 -8.25 8.58 20.16
C HIS A 106 -8.53 9.45 18.92
N TYR A 107 -9.67 9.26 18.25
CA TYR A 107 -9.98 9.95 16.99
C TYR A 107 -9.97 11.48 17.08
N LEU A 108 -10.33 12.03 18.24
CA LEU A 108 -10.40 13.48 18.50
C LEU A 108 -9.06 14.08 18.95
N ASP A 109 -8.00 13.28 19.10
CA ASP A 109 -6.67 13.81 19.38
C ASP A 109 -6.13 14.57 18.17
N GLU A 110 -5.54 15.74 18.37
CA GLU A 110 -5.07 16.61 17.29
C GLU A 110 -3.96 15.96 16.44
N VAL A 111 -3.23 15.00 16.99
CA VAL A 111 -2.24 14.23 16.20
C VAL A 111 -2.91 13.49 15.03
N MET A 112 -4.19 13.12 15.15
CA MET A 112 -4.96 12.49 14.07
C MET A 112 -5.07 13.42 12.86
N ARG A 113 -5.38 14.72 13.08
CA ARG A 113 -5.46 15.71 11.99
C ARG A 113 -4.10 15.95 11.34
N ASN A 114 -3.03 15.91 12.14
CA ASN A 114 -1.66 16.05 11.63
C ASN A 114 -1.25 14.86 10.76
N PHE A 115 -1.60 13.64 11.17
CA PHE A 115 -1.39 12.43 10.37
C PHE A 115 -2.21 12.46 9.08
N GLU A 116 -3.47 12.85 9.13
CA GLU A 116 -4.31 12.99 7.94
C GLU A 116 -3.77 13.99 6.94
N ALA A 117 -3.24 15.14 7.38
CA ALA A 117 -2.62 16.11 6.48
C ALA A 117 -1.44 15.51 5.70
N PHE A 118 -0.60 14.69 6.36
CA PHE A 118 0.46 13.94 5.69
C PHE A 118 -0.11 12.89 4.73
N LEU A 119 -1.11 12.13 5.17
CA LEU A 119 -1.73 11.09 4.36
C LEU A 119 -2.37 11.69 3.11
N ASP A 120 -3.17 12.74 3.23
CA ASP A 120 -3.80 13.43 2.11
C ASP A 120 -2.78 13.97 1.09
N ASP A 121 -1.75 14.69 1.55
CA ASP A 121 -0.68 15.17 0.65
C ASP A 121 0.02 14.00 -0.07
N SER A 122 0.29 12.90 0.65
CA SER A 122 0.94 11.73 0.06
C SER A 122 0.12 11.12 -1.08
N GLN A 123 -1.21 11.27 -1.09
CA GLN A 123 -2.09 10.67 -2.08
C GLN A 123 -2.23 11.48 -3.38
N ARG A 124 -1.71 12.70 -3.46
CA ARG A 124 -1.91 13.63 -4.59
C ARG A 124 -1.69 13.05 -6.01
N ASN A 125 -0.79 12.07 -6.16
CA ASN A 125 -0.46 11.43 -7.43
C ASN A 125 -0.92 9.96 -7.51
N VAL A 126 -1.52 9.41 -6.45
CA VAL A 126 -1.93 8.00 -6.35
C VAL A 126 -3.20 7.79 -7.18
N THR A 127 -3.04 7.87 -8.49
CA THR A 127 -4.10 7.84 -9.49
C THR A 127 -3.75 6.81 -10.55
N GLY A 128 -4.67 5.90 -10.84
CA GLY A 128 -4.45 4.82 -11.80
C GLY A 128 -5.38 3.63 -11.60
N ASP A 129 -5.23 2.64 -12.48
CA ASP A 129 -6.00 1.40 -12.45
C ASP A 129 -5.15 0.26 -11.87
N VAL A 130 -5.75 -0.54 -11.00
CA VAL A 130 -5.18 -1.79 -10.49
C VAL A 130 -6.01 -2.96 -10.97
N ILE A 131 -5.37 -3.96 -11.58
CA ILE A 131 -6.03 -5.17 -12.07
C ILE A 131 -5.91 -6.25 -11.00
N VAL A 132 -7.04 -6.82 -10.60
CA VAL A 132 -7.14 -7.85 -9.55
C VAL A 132 -7.89 -9.05 -10.11
N THR A 133 -7.34 -10.26 -9.94
CA THR A 133 -8.05 -11.51 -10.23
C THR A 133 -8.63 -12.08 -8.93
N LEU A 134 -9.96 -12.24 -8.88
CA LEU A 134 -10.68 -12.87 -7.78
C LEU A 134 -10.81 -14.38 -8.03
N MET A 135 -10.59 -15.17 -6.99
CA MET A 135 -10.67 -16.63 -7.02
C MET A 135 -11.29 -17.13 -5.70
N PRO A 136 -11.77 -18.38 -5.63
CA PRO A 136 -12.23 -18.95 -4.37
C PRO A 136 -11.20 -18.75 -3.24
N TYR A 137 -11.63 -18.08 -2.17
CA TYR A 137 -10.89 -17.80 -0.94
C TYR A 137 -9.66 -16.88 -1.06
N ARG A 138 -9.34 -16.37 -2.25
CA ARG A 138 -8.14 -15.54 -2.46
C ARG A 138 -8.30 -14.54 -3.61
N PHE A 139 -7.39 -13.57 -3.67
CA PHE A 139 -7.24 -12.70 -4.82
C PHE A 139 -5.77 -12.57 -5.20
N MET A 140 -5.51 -12.14 -6.43
CA MET A 140 -4.17 -11.87 -6.96
C MET A 140 -4.16 -10.46 -7.54
N LEU A 141 -3.09 -9.71 -7.30
CA LEU A 141 -2.87 -8.43 -7.96
C LEU A 141 -2.06 -8.67 -9.22
N ASP A 142 -2.63 -8.34 -10.38
CA ASP A 142 -2.05 -8.68 -11.68
C ASP A 142 -1.14 -7.57 -12.22
N GLY A 143 -1.41 -6.31 -11.87
CA GLY A 143 -0.63 -5.17 -12.33
C GLY A 143 -1.31 -3.81 -12.14
N VAL A 144 -0.59 -2.77 -12.51
CA VAL A 144 -0.98 -1.36 -12.37
C VAL A 144 -0.84 -0.64 -13.71
N MET A 145 -1.75 0.30 -13.96
CA MET A 145 -1.63 1.28 -15.04
C MET A 145 -1.78 2.68 -14.44
N SER A 146 -0.73 3.50 -14.49
CA SER A 146 -0.76 4.88 -14.00
C SER A 146 0.05 5.80 -14.89
N ALA A 147 -0.42 7.05 -15.06
CA ALA A 147 0.37 8.11 -15.69
C ALA A 147 1.55 8.57 -14.82
N HIS A 148 1.55 8.20 -13.54
CA HIS A 148 2.60 8.52 -12.55
C HIS A 148 3.48 7.32 -12.22
N ASP A 149 3.47 6.28 -13.05
CA ASP A 149 4.25 5.06 -12.79
C ASP A 149 5.77 5.33 -12.90
N LEU A 150 6.45 5.26 -11.75
CA LEU A 150 7.90 5.43 -11.62
C LEU A 150 8.69 4.30 -12.29
N MET A 151 8.07 3.13 -12.54
CA MET A 151 8.66 2.05 -13.34
C MET A 151 8.66 2.35 -14.84
N SER A 152 7.75 3.21 -15.31
CA SER A 152 7.66 3.64 -16.72
C SER A 152 8.69 4.71 -17.09
N SER A 153 9.62 5.04 -16.18
CA SER A 153 10.63 6.06 -16.46
C SER A 153 11.54 5.64 -17.62
N LYS A 154 11.68 6.51 -18.63
CA LYS A 154 12.60 6.33 -19.77
C LYS A 154 14.09 6.33 -19.35
N VAL A 155 14.38 6.50 -18.07
CA VAL A 155 15.72 6.74 -17.52
C VAL A 155 16.47 5.44 -17.30
N ALA A 156 15.79 4.38 -16.86
CA ALA A 156 16.42 3.09 -16.61
C ALA A 156 15.41 1.92 -16.67
N SER A 157 15.80 0.84 -17.33
CA SER A 157 15.15 -0.47 -17.27
C SER A 157 16.06 -1.43 -16.50
N TYR A 158 15.54 -2.06 -15.45
CA TYR A 158 16.32 -2.96 -14.62
C TYR A 158 16.92 -4.11 -15.46
N GLY A 159 18.25 -4.25 -15.42
CA GLY A 159 18.96 -5.34 -16.11
C GLY A 159 19.31 -5.09 -17.58
N GLU A 160 18.76 -4.06 -18.22
CA GLU A 160 18.96 -3.81 -19.65
C GLU A 160 19.72 -2.51 -19.93
N THR A 161 19.22 -1.38 -19.43
CA THR A 161 19.76 -0.06 -19.76
C THR A 161 19.61 0.91 -18.61
N ASN A 162 20.64 1.70 -18.39
CA ASN A 162 20.58 2.82 -17.46
C ASN A 162 21.26 4.03 -18.10
N SER A 163 20.48 5.09 -18.29
CA SER A 163 20.94 6.36 -18.86
C SER A 163 21.08 7.47 -17.81
N GLY A 164 20.68 7.21 -16.56
CA GLY A 164 20.66 8.20 -15.50
C GLY A 164 21.98 8.37 -14.75
N TRP A 165 22.86 7.38 -14.78
CA TRP A 165 24.17 7.43 -14.11
C TRP A 165 25.14 6.38 -14.69
N THR A 166 26.43 6.63 -14.53
CA THR A 166 27.51 5.74 -14.99
C THR A 166 28.00 4.82 -13.86
N ALA A 167 28.75 3.77 -14.23
CA ALA A 167 29.36 2.87 -13.23
C ALA A 167 30.30 3.59 -12.26
N ASP A 168 30.98 4.66 -12.72
CA ASP A 168 31.86 5.46 -11.86
C ASP A 168 31.08 6.30 -10.85
N ASP A 169 29.92 6.83 -11.23
CA ASP A 169 29.01 7.53 -10.30
C ASP A 169 28.55 6.58 -9.19
N ALA A 170 28.14 5.36 -9.54
CA ALA A 170 27.74 4.35 -8.58
C ALA A 170 28.89 3.97 -7.63
N LYS A 171 30.10 3.78 -8.17
CA LYS A 171 31.30 3.48 -7.37
C LYS A 171 31.63 4.61 -6.39
N GLY A 172 31.55 5.87 -6.84
CA GLY A 172 31.73 7.06 -6.00
C GLY A 172 30.70 7.14 -4.88
N PHE A 173 29.42 6.97 -5.23
CA PHE A 173 28.32 6.96 -4.27
C PHE A 173 28.48 5.87 -3.20
N ILE A 174 28.80 4.63 -3.60
CA ILE A 174 29.04 3.53 -2.66
C ILE A 174 30.19 3.86 -1.70
N LYS A 175 31.28 4.45 -2.21
CA LYS A 175 32.43 4.83 -1.39
C LYS A 175 32.05 5.86 -0.32
N ILE A 176 31.27 6.87 -0.69
CA ILE A 176 30.82 7.94 0.21
C ILE A 176 29.81 7.38 1.22
N LEU A 177 28.77 6.66 0.76
CA LEU A 177 27.71 6.12 1.62
C LEU A 177 28.26 5.14 2.68
N ALA A 178 29.22 4.29 2.30
CA ALA A 178 29.83 3.33 3.20
C ALA A 178 30.80 3.97 4.21
N ASN A 179 31.22 5.22 4.01
CA ASN A 179 32.30 5.82 4.79
C ASN A 179 31.96 5.94 6.28
N GLN A 180 30.72 6.28 6.63
CA GLN A 180 30.25 6.33 8.02
C GLN A 180 30.46 4.98 8.75
N ASN A 181 30.13 3.87 8.09
CA ASN A 181 30.30 2.52 8.64
C ASN A 181 31.77 2.11 8.72
N LYS A 182 32.60 2.55 7.75
CA LYS A 182 34.05 2.33 7.79
C LYS A 182 34.69 3.03 8.98
N ILE A 183 34.32 4.29 9.23
CA ILE A 183 34.80 5.05 10.38
C ILE A 183 34.41 4.38 11.70
N TYR A 184 33.13 4.00 11.85
CA TYR A 184 32.65 3.29 13.05
C TYR A 184 33.49 2.04 13.34
N ASN A 185 33.69 1.17 12.34
CA ASN A 185 34.45 -0.06 12.51
C ASN A 185 35.95 0.19 12.72
N GLN A 186 36.50 1.27 12.15
CA GLN A 186 37.90 1.63 12.35
C GLN A 186 38.17 2.13 13.76
N VAL A 187 37.28 2.95 14.32
CA VAL A 187 37.39 3.47 15.70
C VAL A 187 37.18 2.36 16.73
N ASN A 188 36.19 1.49 16.51
CA ASN A 188 35.84 0.43 17.47
C ASN A 188 36.55 -0.90 17.21
N LYS A 189 37.67 -0.88 16.50
CA LYS A 189 38.40 -2.11 16.15
C LYS A 189 39.15 -2.63 17.39
N GLY A 190 38.68 -3.71 17.99
CA GLY A 190 39.31 -4.36 19.14
C GLY A 190 38.73 -3.99 20.51
N VAL A 191 37.57 -3.32 20.54
CA VAL A 191 36.61 -3.40 21.65
C VAL A 191 35.75 -4.64 21.43
#